data_AF-A0A383DD17-F1
#
_entry.id   AF-A0A383DD17-F1
#
_cell.length_a   1.000
_cell.length_b   1.000
_cell.length_c   1.000
_cell.angle_alpha   90.00
_cell.angle_beta   90.00
_cell.angle_gamma   90.00
#
_symmetry.space_group_name_H-M   'P 1'
#
loop_
_entity.id
_entity.type
_entity.pdbx_description
1 polymer ?
#
loop_
_entity_poly.entity_id
_entity_poly.type
_entity_poly.pdbx_seq_one_letter_code
_entity_poly.pdbx_strand_id
1 'polypeptide(L)'
;MKKQLLKEIIEKKEKKIEFAIITNLENGESCIFEKNKPIDKNFEKYKEKIILQFDKKKNGIIEGTNIFVETYIRPIKVIIIGAVHIAQYLINFAKSLNFEISIIDPRGYFASEQRFPGIKIINKWPKEAFVEIKTDQNT
;
A
#
# COMPACT_ATOMS: atom_id res chain seq x y z
N MET A 1 -18.29 -6.62 -14.03
CA MET A 1 -17.40 -5.43 -14.02
C MET A 1 -16.99 -5.07 -15.44
N LYS A 2 -17.00 -3.78 -15.83
CA LYS A 2 -16.66 -3.33 -17.20
C LYS A 2 -15.17 -3.59 -17.50
N LYS A 3 -14.83 -4.10 -18.70
CA LYS A 3 -13.45 -4.45 -19.10
C LYS A 3 -12.46 -3.29 -18.96
N GLN A 4 -12.90 -2.07 -19.28
CA GLN A 4 -12.06 -0.87 -19.16
C GLN A 4 -11.68 -0.58 -17.70
N LEU A 5 -12.63 -0.74 -16.77
CA LEU A 5 -12.40 -0.53 -15.34
C LEU A 5 -11.36 -1.53 -14.81
N LEU A 6 -11.47 -2.79 -15.22
CA LEU A 6 -10.50 -3.84 -14.84
C LEU A 6 -9.08 -3.50 -15.29
N LYS A 7 -8.90 -3.03 -16.52
CA LYS A 7 -7.58 -2.61 -17.02
C LYS A 7 -6.99 -1.49 -16.18
N GLU A 8 -7.81 -0.49 -15.83
CA GLU A 8 -7.35 0.63 -15.00
C GLU A 8 -6.98 0.17 -13.58
N ILE A 9 -7.75 -0.75 -12.99
CA ILE A 9 -7.41 -1.37 -11.69
C ILE A 9 -6.05 -2.05 -11.74
N ILE A 10 -5.77 -2.83 -12.79
CA ILE A 10 -4.49 -3.53 -12.97
C ILE A 10 -3.35 -2.52 -13.08
N GLU A 11 -3.50 -1.49 -13.92
CA GLU A 11 -2.49 -0.46 -14.12
C GLU A 11 -2.17 0.31 -12.81
N LYS A 12 -3.20 0.63 -12.02
CA LYS A 12 -3.00 1.30 -10.72
C LYS A 12 -2.30 0.40 -9.70
N LYS A 13 -2.61 -0.91 -9.69
CA LYS A 13 -1.92 -1.89 -8.84
C LYS A 13 -0.44 -1.99 -9.18
N GLU A 14 -0.09 -2.08 -10.46
CA GLU A 14 1.31 -2.10 -10.92
C GLU A 14 2.07 -0.83 -10.53
N LYS A 15 1.42 0.33 -10.66
CA LYS A 15 1.98 1.64 -10.29
C LYS A 15 1.98 1.92 -8.78
N LYS A 16 1.49 0.98 -7.95
CA LYS A 16 1.34 1.14 -6.48
C LYS A 16 0.60 2.43 -6.09
N ILE A 17 -0.42 2.81 -6.87
CA ILE A 17 -1.28 3.97 -6.58
C ILE A 17 -2.35 3.53 -5.59
N GLU A 18 -2.65 4.36 -4.59
CA GLU A 18 -3.76 4.10 -3.66
C GLU A 18 -5.08 4.52 -4.30
N PHE A 19 -6.07 3.63 -4.27
CA PHE A 19 -7.41 3.89 -4.81
C PHE A 19 -8.44 3.00 -4.13
N ALA A 20 -9.73 3.28 -4.35
CA ALA A 20 -10.80 2.35 -3.99
C ALA A 20 -11.66 1.99 -5.20
N ILE A 21 -12.20 0.79 -5.19
CA ILE A 21 -13.32 0.42 -6.06
C ILE A 21 -14.59 0.67 -5.27
N ILE A 22 -15.47 1.49 -5.82
CA ILE A 22 -16.78 1.76 -5.26
C ILE A 22 -17.79 1.00 -6.10
N THR A 23 -18.60 0.16 -5.46
CA THR A 23 -19.61 -0.66 -6.14
C THR A 23 -20.97 -0.43 -5.49
N ASN A 24 -21.97 -0.06 -6.29
CA ASN A 24 -23.36 -0.12 -5.86
C ASN A 24 -23.84 -1.58 -6.01
N LEU A 25 -24.20 -2.19 -4.89
CA LEU A 25 -24.60 -3.60 -4.82
C LEU A 25 -26.00 -3.85 -5.39
N GLU A 26 -26.86 -2.82 -5.50
CA GLU A 26 -28.21 -2.97 -6.06
C GLU A 26 -28.19 -3.17 -7.58
N ASN A 27 -27.32 -2.44 -8.28
CA ASN A 27 -27.30 -2.40 -9.74
C ASN A 27 -25.96 -2.87 -10.36
N GLY A 28 -24.97 -3.20 -9.52
CA GLY A 28 -23.64 -3.65 -9.95
C GLY A 28 -22.78 -2.56 -10.60
N GLU A 29 -23.20 -1.30 -10.56
CA GLU A 29 -22.42 -0.19 -11.08
C GLU A 29 -21.16 -0.01 -10.24
N SER A 30 -20.02 0.31 -10.88
CA SER A 30 -18.77 0.53 -10.16
C SER A 30 -17.90 1.59 -10.81
N CYS A 31 -17.17 2.32 -9.98
CA CYS A 31 -16.17 3.30 -10.40
C CYS A 31 -14.90 3.18 -9.53
N ILE A 32 -13.82 3.81 -9.99
CA ILE A 32 -12.62 3.99 -9.17
C ILE A 32 -12.69 5.34 -8.48
N PHE A 33 -12.38 5.35 -7.19
CA PHE A 33 -12.21 6.54 -6.38
C PHE A 33 -10.72 6.76 -6.06
N GLU A 34 -10.26 8.01 -6.18
CA GLU A 34 -8.95 8.48 -5.75
C GLU A 34 -9.13 9.80 -4.98
N LYS A 35 -8.40 9.98 -3.86
CA LYS A 35 -8.59 11.10 -2.92
C LYS A 35 -8.55 12.50 -3.57
N ASN A 36 -7.76 12.65 -4.64
CA ASN A 36 -7.52 13.94 -5.31
C ASN A 36 -8.23 14.06 -6.67
N LYS A 37 -9.18 13.19 -6.97
CA LYS A 37 -9.94 13.21 -8.23
C LYS A 37 -11.44 13.38 -7.97
N PRO A 38 -12.19 13.97 -8.91
CA PRO A 38 -13.64 13.99 -8.83
C PRO A 38 -14.18 12.55 -8.83
N ILE A 39 -15.19 12.29 -7.99
CA ILE A 39 -15.90 11.01 -7.98
C ILE A 39 -16.98 11.02 -9.07
N ASP A 40 -17.36 9.84 -9.54
CA ASP A 40 -18.47 9.68 -10.47
C ASP A 40 -19.78 10.24 -9.87
N LYS A 41 -20.57 10.93 -10.69
CA LYS A 41 -21.82 11.59 -10.30
C LYS A 41 -22.80 10.65 -9.61
N ASN A 42 -22.79 9.37 -9.98
CA ASN A 42 -23.68 8.36 -9.40
C ASN A 42 -23.36 8.06 -7.93
N PHE A 43 -22.16 8.41 -7.46
CA PHE A 43 -21.71 8.20 -6.08
C PHE A 43 -21.46 9.51 -5.31
N GLU A 44 -21.67 10.68 -5.92
CA GLU A 44 -21.41 12.00 -5.29
C GLU A 44 -22.19 12.16 -3.97
N LYS A 45 -23.42 11.64 -3.90
CA LYS A 45 -24.26 11.62 -2.68
C LYS A 45 -23.57 10.95 -1.48
N TYR A 46 -22.69 9.97 -1.73
CA TYR A 46 -22.02 9.18 -0.69
C TYR A 46 -20.54 9.56 -0.50
N LYS A 47 -20.08 10.60 -1.17
CA LYS A 47 -18.66 10.99 -1.25
C LYS A 47 -17.98 11.11 0.11
N GLU A 48 -18.58 11.80 1.07
CA GLU A 48 -17.98 11.98 2.41
C GLU A 48 -17.79 10.65 3.14
N LYS A 49 -18.79 9.76 3.05
CA LYS A 49 -18.71 8.42 3.65
C LYS A 49 -17.66 7.55 2.96
N ILE A 50 -17.55 7.65 1.63
CA ILE A 50 -16.52 6.96 0.83
C ILE A 50 -15.12 7.44 1.24
N ILE A 51 -14.91 8.76 1.33
CA ILE A 51 -13.63 9.35 1.77
C ILE A 51 -13.29 8.86 3.18
N LEU A 52 -14.24 8.90 4.10
CA LEU A 52 -14.04 8.44 5.48
C LEU A 52 -13.63 6.96 5.53
N GLN A 53 -14.24 6.12 4.72
CA GLN A 53 -13.96 4.69 4.68
C GLN A 53 -12.60 4.40 4.01
N PHE A 54 -12.27 5.14 2.95
CA PHE A 54 -10.97 5.10 2.30
C PHE A 54 -9.84 5.53 3.25
N ASP A 55 -10.02 6.62 3.99
CA ASP A 55 -9.03 7.12 4.95
C ASP A 55 -8.83 6.16 6.13
N LYS A 56 -9.89 5.44 6.53
CA LYS A 56 -9.80 4.33 7.50
C LYS A 56 -9.14 3.07 6.93
N LYS A 57 -8.90 3.00 5.62
CA LYS A 57 -8.34 1.84 4.90
C LYS A 57 -9.13 0.56 5.16
N LYS A 58 -10.46 0.68 5.22
CA LYS A 58 -11.35 -0.43 5.53
C LYS A 58 -12.19 -0.80 4.33
N ASN A 59 -12.18 -2.08 3.99
CA ASN A 59 -13.14 -2.64 3.06
C ASN A 59 -14.48 -2.84 3.76
N GLY A 60 -15.59 -2.65 3.04
CA GLY A 60 -16.91 -2.91 3.60
C GLY A 60 -18.03 -2.12 2.95
N ILE A 61 -19.26 -2.42 3.36
CA ILE A 61 -20.45 -1.68 2.97
C ILE A 61 -20.56 -0.43 3.85
N ILE A 62 -20.83 0.71 3.24
CA ILE A 62 -21.10 1.95 3.96
C ILE A 62 -22.43 1.82 4.69
N GLU A 63 -22.42 2.04 6.00
CA GLU A 63 -23.59 1.91 6.88
C GLU A 63 -24.80 2.74 6.37
N GLY A 64 -25.95 2.07 6.31
CA GLY A 64 -27.21 2.64 5.82
C GLY A 64 -27.27 2.81 4.30
N THR A 65 -26.41 2.13 3.54
CA THR A 65 -26.40 2.18 2.07
C THR A 65 -26.09 0.81 1.47
N ASN A 66 -26.27 0.66 0.16
CA ASN A 66 -25.83 -0.51 -0.61
C ASN A 66 -24.51 -0.24 -1.37
N ILE A 67 -23.68 0.67 -0.86
CA ILE A 67 -22.41 1.02 -1.48
C ILE A 67 -21.28 0.25 -0.79
N PHE A 68 -20.62 -0.63 -1.53
CA PHE A 68 -19.42 -1.33 -1.09
C PHE A 68 -18.17 -0.55 -1.51
N VAL A 69 -17.23 -0.42 -0.57
CA VAL A 69 -15.92 0.20 -0.79
C VAL A 69 -14.85 -0.87 -0.61
N GLU A 70 -14.06 -1.11 -1.66
CA GLU A 70 -12.87 -1.94 -1.62
C GLU A 70 -11.63 -1.06 -1.76
N THR A 71 -10.87 -0.91 -0.68
CA THR A 71 -9.67 -0.07 -0.63
C THR A 71 -8.42 -0.85 -1.03
N TYR A 72 -7.61 -0.24 -1.88
CA TYR A 72 -6.30 -0.72 -2.29
C TYR A 72 -5.26 0.29 -1.81
N ILE A 73 -4.55 -0.08 -0.75
CA ILE A 73 -3.52 0.75 -0.13
C ILE A 73 -2.13 0.25 -0.53
N ARG A 74 -1.14 1.14 -0.45
CA ARG A 74 0.26 0.74 -0.66
C ARG A 74 0.69 -0.28 0.40
N PRO A 75 1.54 -1.26 0.05
CA PRO A 75 2.17 -2.13 1.03
C PRO A 75 2.82 -1.32 2.16
N ILE A 76 2.69 -1.81 3.40
CA ILE A 76 3.38 -1.23 4.54
C ILE A 76 4.89 -1.36 4.28
N LYS A 77 5.61 -0.25 4.43
CA LYS A 77 7.06 -0.25 4.34
C LYS A 77 7.63 -0.63 5.70
N VAL A 78 8.62 -1.50 5.72
CA VAL A 78 9.34 -1.87 6.95
C VAL A 78 10.82 -1.58 6.74
N ILE A 79 11.35 -0.65 7.51
CA ILE A 79 12.76 -0.27 7.44
C ILE A 79 13.47 -0.82 8.66
N ILE A 80 14.37 -1.77 8.45
CA ILE A 80 15.15 -2.41 9.50
C ILE A 80 16.51 -1.73 9.58
N ILE A 81 16.80 -1.14 10.73
CA ILE A 81 18.10 -0.49 11.00
C ILE A 81 18.99 -1.49 11.74
N GLY A 82 20.08 -1.88 11.11
CA GLY A 82 21.02 -2.88 11.61
C GLY A 82 20.75 -4.27 11.03
N ALA A 83 21.79 -4.86 10.46
CA ALA A 83 21.75 -6.13 9.75
C ALA A 83 22.40 -7.29 10.55
N VAL A 84 22.33 -7.21 11.87
CA VAL A 84 22.86 -8.25 12.77
C VAL A 84 21.93 -9.47 12.82
N HIS A 85 22.30 -10.53 13.54
CA HIS A 85 21.65 -11.84 13.47
C HIS A 85 20.11 -11.83 13.58
N ILE A 86 19.55 -11.03 14.49
CA ILE A 86 18.09 -10.94 14.69
C ILE A 86 17.33 -10.46 13.45
N ALA A 87 17.95 -9.62 12.61
CA ALA A 87 17.31 -9.08 11.41
C ALA A 87 16.95 -10.18 10.41
N GLN A 88 17.72 -11.27 10.34
CA GLN A 88 17.43 -12.39 9.43
C GLN A 88 16.11 -13.07 9.80
N TYR A 89 15.87 -13.31 11.09
CA TYR A 89 14.63 -13.90 11.58
C TYR A 89 13.44 -12.96 11.40
N LEU A 90 13.62 -11.68 11.71
CA LEU A 90 12.58 -10.66 11.53
C LEU A 90 12.14 -10.58 10.06
N ILE A 91 13.10 -10.59 9.13
CA ILE A 91 12.83 -10.50 7.70
C ILE A 91 12.15 -11.76 7.19
N ASN A 92 12.61 -12.94 7.62
CA ASN A 92 11.98 -14.19 7.22
C ASN A 92 10.51 -14.25 7.66
N PHE A 93 10.20 -13.76 8.86
CA PHE A 93 8.82 -13.62 9.32
C PHE A 93 8.04 -12.56 8.53
N ALA A 94 8.62 -11.37 8.31
CA ALA A 94 7.96 -10.26 7.66
C ALA A 94 7.68 -10.50 6.16
N LYS A 95 8.48 -11.32 5.48
CA LYS A 95 8.34 -11.62 4.04
C LYS A 95 6.96 -12.17 3.68
N SER A 96 6.30 -12.92 4.57
CA SER A 96 4.96 -13.48 4.31
C SER A 96 3.81 -12.49 4.51
N LEU A 97 4.08 -11.28 5.03
CA LEU A 97 3.06 -10.29 5.39
C LEU A 97 2.81 -9.23 4.31
N ASN A 98 3.36 -9.43 3.10
CA ASN A 98 3.26 -8.49 1.98
C ASN A 98 3.79 -7.08 2.32
N PHE A 99 4.87 -7.01 3.11
CA PHE A 99 5.57 -5.77 3.42
C PHE A 99 6.64 -5.45 2.38
N GLU A 100 6.85 -4.16 2.14
CA GLU A 100 8.01 -3.67 1.40
C GLU A 100 9.17 -3.47 2.37
N ILE A 101 10.05 -4.46 2.45
CA ILE A 101 11.12 -4.50 3.45
C ILE A 101 12.42 -3.92 2.87
N SER A 102 13.09 -3.09 3.66
CA SER A 102 14.45 -2.63 3.38
C SER A 102 15.33 -2.70 4.63
N ILE A 103 16.65 -2.85 4.43
CA ILE A 103 17.63 -2.90 5.51
C ILE A 103 18.64 -1.77 5.33
N ILE A 104 18.95 -1.09 6.41
CA ILE A 104 20.02 -0.10 6.48
C ILE A 104 21.10 -0.61 7.42
N ASP A 105 22.32 -0.81 6.91
CA ASP A 105 23.50 -1.03 7.74
C ASP A 105 24.75 -0.58 6.96
N PRO A 106 25.55 0.36 7.48
CA PRO A 106 26.75 0.84 6.78
C PRO A 106 27.81 -0.25 6.59
N ARG A 107 27.73 -1.34 7.37
CA ARG A 107 28.69 -2.44 7.33
C ARG A 107 28.22 -3.47 6.30
N GLY A 108 28.74 -3.39 5.08
CA GLY A 108 28.41 -4.30 3.98
C GLY A 108 28.62 -5.79 4.28
N TYR A 109 29.54 -6.13 5.18
CA TYR A 109 29.69 -7.50 5.66
C TYR A 109 28.41 -8.02 6.35
N PHE A 110 27.73 -7.18 7.11
CA PHE A 110 26.48 -7.55 7.75
C PHE A 110 25.31 -7.47 6.76
N ALA A 111 25.15 -6.37 6.04
CA ALA A 111 24.05 -6.23 5.07
C ALA A 111 24.50 -6.60 3.65
N SER A 112 24.31 -7.87 3.27
CA SER A 112 24.64 -8.40 1.95
C SER A 112 23.51 -9.22 1.33
N GLU A 113 23.49 -9.32 0.01
CA GLU A 113 22.50 -10.11 -0.74
C GLU A 113 22.50 -11.59 -0.32
N GLN A 114 23.68 -12.13 0.00
CA GLN A 114 23.81 -13.50 0.47
C GLN A 114 23.06 -13.74 1.80
N ARG A 115 23.03 -12.75 2.70
CA ARG A 115 22.34 -12.85 3.99
C ARG A 115 20.85 -12.46 3.89
N PHE A 116 20.50 -11.58 2.94
CA PHE A 116 19.15 -11.06 2.77
C PHE A 116 18.70 -11.08 1.30
N PRO A 117 18.52 -12.28 0.72
CA PRO A 117 18.21 -12.40 -0.69
C PRO A 117 16.86 -11.76 -1.04
N GLY A 118 16.86 -10.97 -2.11
CA GLY A 118 15.68 -10.27 -2.64
C GLY A 118 15.19 -9.11 -1.77
N ILE A 119 16.00 -8.65 -0.80
CA ILE A 119 15.67 -7.51 0.06
C ILE A 119 16.43 -6.27 -0.41
N LYS A 120 15.80 -5.11 -0.35
CA LYS A 120 16.46 -3.84 -0.64
C LYS A 120 17.47 -3.51 0.46
N ILE A 121 18.76 -3.59 0.14
CA ILE A 121 19.86 -3.29 1.06
C ILE A 121 20.42 -1.89 0.80
N ILE A 122 20.65 -1.14 1.88
CA ILE A 122 21.19 0.22 1.85
C ILE A 122 22.41 0.28 2.77
N ASN A 123 23.61 0.24 2.17
CA ASN A 123 24.87 0.28 2.91
C ASN A 123 25.32 1.71 3.22
N LYS A 124 24.54 2.40 4.05
CA LYS A 124 24.80 3.78 4.48
C LYS A 124 24.51 3.92 5.97
N TRP A 125 24.99 5.00 6.58
CA TRP A 125 24.53 5.36 7.91
C TRP A 125 23.04 5.74 7.86
N PRO A 126 22.25 5.49 8.92
CA PRO A 126 20.82 5.78 8.92
C PRO A 126 20.48 7.21 8.48
N LYS A 127 21.24 8.19 8.97
CA LYS A 127 21.05 9.60 8.61
C LYS A 127 21.15 9.83 7.10
N GLU A 128 22.12 9.21 6.43
CA GLU A 128 22.33 9.34 4.98
C GLU A 128 21.25 8.58 4.20
N ALA A 129 20.91 7.36 4.64
CA ALA A 129 19.88 6.55 4.02
C ALA A 129 18.50 7.25 4.02
N PHE A 130 18.13 7.89 5.13
CA PHE A 130 16.85 8.61 5.25
C PHE A 130 16.79 9.92 4.45
N VAL A 131 17.88 10.42 3.87
CA VAL A 131 17.82 11.50 2.86
C VAL A 131 17.16 10.99 1.57
N GLU A 132 17.31 9.70 1.26
CA GLU A 132 16.83 9.09 0.01
C GLU A 132 15.53 8.30 0.20
N ILE A 133 15.24 7.84 1.42
CA ILE A 133 14.04 7.07 1.73
C ILE A 133 12.91 8.00 2.14
N LYS A 134 11.82 7.97 1.38
CA LYS A 134 10.55 8.63 1.76
C LYS A 134 9.76 7.74 2.72
N THR A 135 9.67 8.19 3.97
CA THR A 135 8.76 7.65 4.99
C THR A 135 7.41 8.38 4.94
N ASP A 136 6.36 7.71 5.36
CA ASP A 136 5.01 8.27 5.54
C ASP A 136 4.33 7.60 6.74
N GLN A 137 3.03 7.85 6.95
CA GLN A 137 2.27 7.25 8.04
C GLN A 137 2.16 5.70 7.97
N ASN A 138 2.60 5.08 6.86
CA ASN A 138 2.57 3.64 6.61
C ASN A 138 3.97 3.02 6.54
N THR A 139 4.96 3.67 7.15
CA THR A 139 6.35 3.23 7.27
C THR A 139 6.73 2.98 8.72
#